data_AF-A0A7T7ZYF8-F1
#
_entry.id   AF-A0A7T7ZYF8-F1
#
_cell.length_a   1.000
_cell.length_b   1.000
_cell.length_c   1.000
_cell.angle_alpha   90.00
_cell.angle_beta   90.00
_cell.angle_gamma   90.00
#
_symmetry.space_group_name_H-M   'P 1'
#
loop_
_entity.id
_entity.type
_entity.pdbx_description
1 polymer ?
#
loop_
_entity_poly.entity_id
_entity_poly.type
_entity_poly.pdbx_seq_one_letter_code
_entity_poly.pdbx_strand_id
1 'polypeptide(L)'
;MNFNRNRRLRTSQSVRDLVRETTLTTNDFVLPIFVMEGSGKKEPIASMPGVFRHSLDLLKEEIKDLYKHGIKAVNVYVKVSDNLKDNTGKESWNPDGLMQAAIKLIKDTEPNMIVMPDVALDPYSVYGHDGIIEKGEVINDATVDALVRMSLSHAEAGADFVAPSDMMDGRTFAIRQAFEENGFTNIGIISYAAKYASAFYGPFRSALDSAPVDNQEIPKDKKTYQMDFANSREAIREVLDDVDEGADIIMIKPGMPNLDIVAKVREIITQPIAVYQVSGEYAMLKAASQNGWLDNDKVILESLHSIKRAGADLIFTYFAKEASLLLNK
;
A
#
# COMPACT_ATOMS: atom_id res chain seq x y z
N MET A 1 28.33 9.41 -43.06
CA MET A 1 26.93 8.93 -43.01
C MET A 1 26.64 8.41 -41.61
N ASN A 2 25.47 8.69 -41.04
CA ASN A 2 25.08 8.08 -39.77
C ASN A 2 24.39 6.72 -40.03
N PHE A 3 25.06 5.63 -39.65
CA PHE A 3 24.55 4.26 -39.79
C PHE A 3 23.57 3.89 -38.67
N ASN A 4 23.71 4.48 -37.48
CA ASN A 4 22.85 4.22 -36.34
C ASN A 4 21.62 5.15 -36.35
N ARG A 5 20.43 4.57 -36.57
CA ARG A 5 19.17 5.31 -36.63
C ARG A 5 18.13 4.64 -35.73
N ASN A 6 18.22 4.91 -34.43
CA ASN A 6 17.27 4.38 -33.43
C ASN A 6 15.80 4.73 -33.72
N ARG A 7 15.52 5.80 -34.48
CA ARG A 7 14.16 6.13 -34.96
C ARG A 7 13.53 5.05 -35.83
N ARG A 8 14.31 4.12 -36.42
CA ARG A 8 13.79 2.96 -37.17
C ARG A 8 12.87 2.09 -36.31
N LEU A 9 13.16 1.97 -35.02
CA LEU A 9 12.33 1.25 -34.05
C LEU A 9 11.08 2.04 -33.60
N ARG A 10 10.83 3.21 -34.21
CA ARG A 10 9.79 4.17 -33.80
C ARG A 10 9.01 4.73 -35.01
N THR A 11 9.12 4.10 -36.18
CA THR A 11 8.50 4.59 -37.43
C THR A 11 7.01 4.30 -37.53
N SER A 12 6.53 3.22 -36.93
CA SER A 12 5.12 2.85 -36.89
C SER A 12 4.73 2.29 -35.53
N GLN A 13 3.43 2.23 -35.27
CA GLN A 13 2.91 1.63 -34.04
C GLN A 13 3.28 0.14 -33.94
N SER A 14 3.13 -0.62 -35.03
CA SER A 14 3.48 -2.05 -35.06
C SER A 14 4.95 -2.32 -34.71
N VAL A 15 5.88 -1.46 -35.16
CA VAL A 15 7.29 -1.60 -34.78
C VAL A 15 7.48 -1.30 -33.29
N ARG A 16 6.84 -0.25 -32.76
CA ARG A 16 6.89 0.07 -31.32
C ARG A 16 6.35 -1.08 -30.47
N ASP A 17 5.26 -1.71 -30.90
CA ASP A 17 4.63 -2.81 -30.18
C ASP A 17 5.53 -4.06 -30.12
N LEU A 18 6.21 -4.39 -31.23
CA LEU A 18 7.11 -5.55 -31.30
C LEU A 18 8.36 -5.41 -30.41
N VAL A 19 8.84 -4.19 -30.18
CA VAL A 19 10.10 -3.93 -29.45
C VAL A 19 9.87 -3.35 -28.05
N ARG A 20 8.61 -3.26 -27.60
CA ARG A 20 8.27 -2.75 -26.27
C ARG A 20 8.82 -3.69 -25.21
N GLU A 21 9.57 -3.15 -24.26
CA GLU A 21 10.23 -3.92 -23.20
C GLU A 21 9.28 -4.33 -22.06
N THR A 22 8.29 -3.48 -21.74
CA THR A 22 7.35 -3.72 -20.64
C THR A 22 5.92 -3.47 -21.07
N THR A 23 5.01 -4.33 -20.64
CA THR A 23 3.56 -4.20 -20.84
C THR A 23 2.88 -4.13 -19.49
N LEU A 24 1.88 -3.27 -19.37
CA LEU A 24 1.01 -3.17 -18.21
C LEU A 24 -0.26 -4.00 -18.44
N THR A 25 -0.69 -4.72 -17.42
CA THR A 25 -1.89 -5.56 -17.41
C THR A 25 -2.69 -5.34 -16.13
N THR A 26 -3.94 -5.78 -16.12
CA THR A 26 -4.77 -5.72 -14.89
C THR A 26 -4.21 -6.57 -13.74
N ASN A 27 -3.35 -7.56 -14.04
CA ASN A 27 -2.73 -8.42 -13.03
C ASN A 27 -1.62 -7.70 -12.23
N ASP A 28 -1.16 -6.54 -12.70
CA ASP A 28 -0.14 -5.76 -12.00
C ASP A 28 -0.75 -4.91 -10.87
N PHE A 29 -2.08 -4.86 -10.71
CA PHE A 29 -2.73 -3.90 -9.82
C PHE A 29 -3.24 -4.50 -8.51
N VAL A 30 -2.96 -3.78 -7.43
CA VAL A 30 -3.62 -3.90 -6.13
C VAL A 30 -4.35 -2.58 -5.87
N LEU A 31 -5.64 -2.63 -5.52
CA LEU A 31 -6.40 -1.43 -5.19
C LEU A 31 -6.43 -1.18 -3.67
N PRO A 32 -5.88 -0.07 -3.17
CA PRO A 32 -6.14 0.36 -1.81
C PRO A 32 -7.60 0.77 -1.64
N ILE A 33 -8.26 0.23 -0.61
CA ILE A 33 -9.67 0.52 -0.28
C ILE A 33 -9.80 0.98 1.17
N PHE A 34 -10.78 1.85 1.41
CA PHE A 34 -11.04 2.40 2.74
C PHE A 34 -12.39 1.95 3.27
N VAL A 35 -12.38 1.42 4.48
CA VAL A 35 -13.56 0.90 5.17
C VAL A 35 -13.81 1.73 6.43
N MET A 36 -15.08 1.97 6.75
CA MET A 36 -15.48 2.71 7.93
C MET A 36 -16.73 2.10 8.57
N GLU A 37 -17.02 2.50 9.80
CA GLU A 37 -18.21 2.06 10.53
C GLU A 37 -19.51 2.67 9.98
N GLY A 38 -20.62 2.02 10.32
CA GLY A 38 -21.99 2.44 9.96
C GLY A 38 -22.65 1.52 8.94
N SER A 39 -23.77 1.99 8.38
CA SER A 39 -24.55 1.27 7.37
C SER A 39 -25.07 2.25 6.32
N GLY A 40 -25.09 1.84 5.06
CA GLY A 40 -25.56 2.64 3.93
C GLY A 40 -24.70 3.87 3.64
N LYS A 41 -23.43 3.87 4.05
CA LYS A 41 -22.56 5.04 3.94
C LYS A 41 -21.45 4.85 2.92
N LYS A 42 -21.34 5.83 2.02
CA LYS A 42 -20.24 5.99 1.06
C LYS A 42 -19.77 7.43 1.12
N GLU A 43 -18.62 7.66 1.75
CA GLU A 43 -18.11 9.01 2.01
C GLU A 43 -16.94 9.35 1.09
N PRO A 44 -17.00 10.45 0.31
CA PRO A 44 -15.89 10.87 -0.53
C PRO A 44 -14.71 11.36 0.31
N ILE A 45 -13.49 11.05 -0.13
CA ILE A 45 -12.27 11.62 0.43
C ILE A 45 -11.94 12.88 -0.37
N ALA A 46 -12.14 14.06 0.24
CA ALA A 46 -12.07 15.34 -0.46
C ALA A 46 -10.73 15.59 -1.18
N SER A 47 -9.62 15.17 -0.56
CA SER A 47 -8.27 15.31 -1.11
C SER A 47 -7.93 14.26 -2.18
N MET A 48 -8.81 13.29 -2.43
CA MET A 48 -8.63 12.20 -3.40
C MET A 48 -9.90 12.03 -4.24
N PRO A 49 -10.13 12.93 -5.24
CA PRO A 49 -11.37 12.95 -6.00
C PRO A 49 -11.67 11.62 -6.70
N GLY A 50 -12.81 11.00 -6.38
CA GLY A 50 -13.21 9.70 -6.93
C GLY A 50 -12.90 8.51 -6.02
N VAL A 51 -12.25 8.75 -4.88
CA VAL A 51 -11.96 7.73 -3.86
C VAL A 51 -12.91 7.91 -2.67
N PHE A 52 -13.36 6.81 -2.09
CA PHE A 52 -14.41 6.79 -1.06
C PHE A 52 -14.06 5.84 0.09
N ARG A 53 -14.57 6.18 1.27
CA ARG A 53 -14.74 5.25 2.39
C ARG A 53 -16.10 4.57 2.29
N HIS A 54 -16.15 3.26 2.52
CA HIS A 54 -17.39 2.49 2.46
C HIS A 54 -17.70 1.87 3.82
N SER A 55 -18.98 1.88 4.21
CA SER A 55 -19.46 0.95 5.24
C SER A 55 -19.45 -0.48 4.70
N LEU A 56 -19.35 -1.47 5.60
CA LEU A 56 -19.26 -2.89 5.24
C LEU A 56 -20.38 -3.34 4.28
N ASP A 57 -21.62 -2.90 4.48
CA ASP A 57 -22.74 -3.28 3.63
C ASP A 57 -22.59 -2.79 2.17
N LEU A 58 -22.01 -1.60 1.96
CA LEU A 58 -21.73 -1.09 0.61
C LEU A 58 -20.41 -1.61 0.03
N LEU A 59 -19.47 -2.02 0.88
CA LEU A 59 -18.20 -2.61 0.46
C LEU A 59 -18.42 -3.86 -0.38
N LYS A 60 -19.41 -4.70 -0.01
CA LYS A 60 -19.76 -5.92 -0.74
C LYS A 60 -19.98 -5.71 -2.24
N GLU A 61 -20.74 -4.69 -2.62
CA GLU A 61 -21.03 -4.43 -4.03
C GLU A 61 -19.81 -3.86 -4.77
N GLU A 62 -18.98 -3.07 -4.09
CA GLU A 62 -17.71 -2.59 -4.66
C GLU A 62 -16.76 -3.77 -4.94
N ILE A 63 -16.62 -4.74 -4.03
CA ILE A 63 -15.74 -5.91 -4.23
C ILE A 63 -16.12 -6.73 -5.48
N LYS A 64 -17.42 -6.99 -5.68
CA LYS A 64 -17.91 -7.69 -6.87
C LYS A 64 -17.58 -6.91 -8.14
N ASP A 65 -17.78 -5.60 -8.10
CA ASP A 65 -17.52 -4.73 -9.25
C ASP A 65 -16.02 -4.67 -9.58
N LEU A 66 -15.16 -4.59 -8.56
CA LEU A 66 -13.71 -4.62 -8.73
C LEU A 66 -13.24 -5.93 -9.38
N TYR A 67 -13.68 -7.06 -8.86
CA TYR A 67 -13.28 -8.38 -9.39
C TYR A 67 -13.76 -8.58 -10.84
N LYS A 68 -14.99 -8.14 -11.15
CA LYS A 68 -15.54 -8.14 -12.52
C LYS A 68 -14.67 -7.35 -13.50
N HIS A 69 -14.01 -6.29 -13.04
CA HIS A 69 -13.11 -5.48 -13.87
C HIS A 69 -11.65 -5.95 -13.86
N GLY A 70 -11.37 -7.13 -13.29
CA GLY A 70 -10.06 -7.77 -13.32
C GLY A 70 -9.13 -7.38 -12.20
N ILE A 71 -9.59 -6.64 -11.18
CA ILE A 71 -8.81 -6.37 -9.96
C ILE A 71 -8.89 -7.61 -9.06
N LYS A 72 -7.75 -8.26 -8.88
CA LYS A 72 -7.65 -9.53 -8.13
C LYS A 72 -7.23 -9.34 -6.67
N ALA A 73 -6.77 -8.16 -6.31
CA ALA A 73 -6.22 -7.89 -4.99
C ALA A 73 -6.63 -6.52 -4.46
N VAL A 74 -6.93 -6.47 -3.17
CA VAL A 74 -7.23 -5.24 -2.44
C VAL A 74 -6.35 -5.09 -1.21
N ASN A 75 -5.89 -3.87 -0.97
CA ASN A 75 -5.18 -3.49 0.24
C ASN A 75 -6.13 -2.72 1.16
N VAL A 76 -6.46 -3.30 2.30
CA VAL A 76 -7.56 -2.82 3.15
C VAL A 76 -7.02 -1.87 4.21
N TYR A 77 -7.65 -0.70 4.29
CA TYR A 77 -7.44 0.30 5.33
C TYR A 77 -8.76 0.57 6.04
N VAL A 78 -8.72 0.74 7.36
CA VAL A 78 -9.91 1.03 8.17
C VAL A 78 -9.81 2.39 8.85
N LYS A 79 -10.94 3.07 8.96
CA LYS A 79 -11.13 4.21 9.85
C LYS A 79 -12.03 3.77 11.02
N VAL A 80 -11.43 3.52 12.17
CA VAL A 80 -12.14 3.19 13.41
C VAL A 80 -12.60 4.45 14.14
N SER A 81 -13.63 4.32 14.98
CA SER A 81 -14.11 5.41 15.82
C SER A 81 -13.07 5.83 16.88
N ASP A 82 -13.02 7.12 17.21
CA ASP A 82 -11.99 7.68 18.11
C ASP A 82 -12.04 7.11 19.53
N ASN A 83 -13.19 6.63 19.99
CA ASN A 83 -13.34 5.99 21.30
C ASN A 83 -12.70 4.58 21.38
N LEU A 84 -12.33 4.00 20.25
CA LEU A 84 -11.59 2.72 20.17
C LEU A 84 -10.08 2.94 20.05
N LYS A 85 -9.64 4.18 19.85
CA LYS A 85 -8.23 4.50 19.75
C LYS A 85 -7.60 4.53 21.14
N ASP A 86 -6.43 3.94 21.29
CA ASP A 86 -5.57 4.06 22.47
C ASP A 86 -4.08 4.03 22.08
N ASN A 87 -3.16 4.26 23.01
CA ASN A 87 -1.72 4.26 22.69
C ASN A 87 -1.18 2.86 22.33
N THR A 88 -1.85 1.80 22.80
CA THR A 88 -1.42 0.41 22.56
C THR A 88 -1.91 -0.12 21.22
N GLY A 89 -2.87 0.56 20.59
CA GLY A 89 -3.55 0.11 19.38
C GLY A 89 -4.38 -1.14 19.58
N LYS A 90 -4.94 -1.37 20.79
CA LYS A 90 -5.58 -2.64 21.16
C LYS A 90 -6.69 -3.09 20.21
N GLU A 91 -7.42 -2.15 19.64
CA GLU A 91 -8.48 -2.43 18.67
C GLU A 91 -7.96 -3.12 17.39
N SER A 92 -6.68 -2.97 17.06
CA SER A 92 -6.09 -3.53 15.84
C SER A 92 -6.11 -5.06 15.78
N TRP A 93 -6.14 -5.74 16.92
CA TRP A 93 -6.28 -7.20 17.01
C TRP A 93 -7.59 -7.65 17.67
N ASN A 94 -8.60 -6.79 17.71
CA ASN A 94 -9.94 -7.19 18.14
C ASN A 94 -10.54 -8.17 17.11
N PRO A 95 -10.89 -9.42 17.47
CA PRO A 95 -11.46 -10.38 16.52
C PRO A 95 -12.79 -9.93 15.93
N ASP A 96 -13.52 -9.05 16.63
CA ASP A 96 -14.77 -8.43 16.18
C ASP A 96 -14.55 -7.01 15.61
N GLY A 97 -13.29 -6.61 15.40
CA GLY A 97 -12.89 -5.31 14.91
C GLY A 97 -13.26 -5.08 13.44
N LEU A 98 -13.23 -3.80 13.03
CA LEU A 98 -13.64 -3.39 11.69
C LEU A 98 -12.79 -4.04 10.58
N MET A 99 -11.48 -4.22 10.80
CA MET A 99 -10.58 -4.82 9.82
C MET A 99 -10.90 -6.31 9.61
N GLN A 100 -11.08 -7.05 10.70
CA GLN A 100 -11.41 -8.47 10.71
C GLN A 100 -12.77 -8.71 10.06
N ALA A 101 -13.77 -7.87 10.38
CA ALA A 101 -15.07 -7.90 9.73
C ALA A 101 -14.98 -7.57 8.22
N ALA A 102 -14.13 -6.62 7.81
CA ALA A 102 -13.91 -6.30 6.40
C ALA A 102 -13.24 -7.45 5.65
N ILE A 103 -12.19 -8.05 6.21
CA ILE A 103 -11.50 -9.21 5.62
C ILE A 103 -12.52 -10.34 5.38
N LYS A 104 -13.25 -10.74 6.42
CA LYS A 104 -14.26 -11.80 6.33
C LYS A 104 -15.32 -11.50 5.29
N LEU A 105 -15.86 -10.27 5.27
CA LEU A 105 -16.85 -9.87 4.27
C LEU A 105 -16.30 -9.99 2.83
N ILE A 106 -15.05 -9.56 2.60
CA ILE A 106 -14.44 -9.62 1.27
C ILE A 106 -14.30 -11.08 0.84
N LYS A 107 -13.77 -11.95 1.71
CA LYS A 107 -13.62 -13.40 1.42
C LYS A 107 -14.98 -14.10 1.22
N ASP A 108 -16.00 -13.74 1.99
CA ASP A 108 -17.37 -14.25 1.83
C ASP A 108 -18.02 -13.78 0.52
N THR A 109 -17.63 -12.60 0.03
CA THR A 109 -18.22 -11.97 -1.17
C THR A 109 -17.56 -12.46 -2.45
N GLU A 110 -16.23 -12.50 -2.49
CA GLU A 110 -15.43 -12.99 -3.60
C GLU A 110 -14.24 -13.79 -3.04
N PRO A 111 -14.37 -15.12 -2.89
CA PRO A 111 -13.34 -15.95 -2.28
C PRO A 111 -11.98 -15.91 -2.98
N ASN A 112 -11.95 -15.58 -4.28
CA ASN A 112 -10.72 -15.49 -5.07
C ASN A 112 -10.07 -14.10 -5.02
N MET A 113 -10.71 -13.12 -4.40
CA MET A 113 -10.08 -11.83 -4.13
C MET A 113 -8.97 -12.05 -3.10
N ILE A 114 -7.77 -11.58 -3.44
CA ILE A 114 -6.62 -11.56 -2.54
C ILE A 114 -6.77 -10.35 -1.61
N VAL A 115 -6.78 -10.61 -0.31
CA VAL A 115 -7.00 -9.59 0.72
C VAL A 115 -5.70 -9.34 1.47
N MET A 116 -5.24 -8.09 1.42
CA MET A 116 -3.96 -7.64 1.98
C MET A 116 -4.23 -6.53 3.01
N PRO A 117 -4.71 -6.81 4.23
CA PRO A 117 -4.86 -5.81 5.27
C PRO A 117 -3.53 -5.14 5.63
N ASP A 118 -3.59 -3.83 5.84
CA ASP A 118 -2.48 -3.06 6.41
C ASP A 118 -2.20 -3.50 7.86
N VAL A 119 -0.92 -3.56 8.24
CA VAL A 119 -0.47 -3.82 9.61
C VAL A 119 0.37 -2.62 10.07
N ALA A 120 -0.27 -1.72 10.82
CA ALA A 120 0.32 -0.56 11.47
C ALA A 120 -0.66 -0.02 12.52
N LEU A 121 -0.16 0.64 13.58
CA LEU A 121 -1.03 1.15 14.64
C LEU A 121 -1.64 2.53 14.34
N ASP A 122 -1.27 3.20 13.25
CA ASP A 122 -1.70 4.58 12.99
C ASP A 122 -3.22 4.83 12.94
N PRO A 123 -4.07 3.89 12.48
CA PRO A 123 -5.52 4.09 12.50
C PRO A 123 -6.13 3.87 13.89
N TYR A 124 -5.40 3.19 14.79
CA TYR A 124 -5.84 2.76 16.11
C TYR A 124 -5.18 3.56 17.24
N SER A 125 -4.14 4.33 16.91
CA SER A 125 -3.41 5.17 17.84
C SER A 125 -4.15 6.47 18.10
N VAL A 126 -4.30 6.85 19.37
CA VAL A 126 -4.75 8.21 19.75
C VAL A 126 -3.77 9.31 19.30
N TYR A 127 -2.57 8.92 18.89
CA TYR A 127 -1.49 9.84 18.53
C TYR A 127 -1.19 9.86 17.03
N GLY A 128 -1.78 8.96 16.22
CA GLY A 128 -1.56 8.89 14.77
C GLY A 128 -0.17 8.36 14.35
N HIS A 129 0.53 7.69 15.26
CA HIS A 129 1.82 7.03 15.01
C HIS A 129 1.65 5.55 14.67
N ASP A 130 2.62 5.01 13.91
CA ASP A 130 2.60 3.61 13.46
C ASP A 130 2.88 2.63 14.64
N GLY A 131 3.29 3.14 15.80
CA GLY A 131 3.66 2.37 16.99
C GLY A 131 3.31 3.02 18.32
N ILE A 132 3.60 2.30 19.40
CA ILE A 132 3.35 2.67 20.80
C ILE A 132 4.33 3.76 21.23
N ILE A 133 3.82 4.79 21.93
CA ILE A 133 4.64 5.90 22.40
C ILE A 133 4.93 5.79 23.90
N GLU A 134 6.20 5.92 24.29
CA GLU A 134 6.62 6.08 25.68
C GLU A 134 7.73 7.15 25.76
N LYS A 135 7.62 8.07 26.72
CA LYS A 135 8.64 9.13 26.96
C LYS A 135 9.02 9.94 25.71
N GLY A 136 8.06 10.17 24.82
CA GLY A 136 8.28 10.93 23.59
C GLY A 136 8.96 10.17 22.46
N GLU A 137 9.05 8.85 22.55
CA GLU A 137 9.65 7.97 21.54
C GLU A 137 8.65 6.90 21.10
N VAL A 138 8.71 6.50 19.82
CA VAL A 138 8.00 5.31 19.34
C VAL A 138 8.83 4.09 19.72
N ILE A 139 8.27 3.19 20.52
CA ILE A 139 8.99 2.06 21.11
C ILE A 139 8.93 0.86 20.17
N ASN A 140 10.09 0.47 19.62
CA ASN A 140 10.22 -0.57 18.61
C ASN A 140 9.60 -1.92 19.05
N ASP A 141 10.20 -2.59 20.03
CA ASP A 141 9.87 -3.99 20.35
C ASP A 141 8.44 -4.14 20.90
N ALA A 142 8.01 -3.20 21.74
CA ALA A 142 6.63 -3.17 22.23
C ALA A 142 5.61 -2.97 21.10
N THR A 143 5.99 -2.22 20.05
CA THR A 143 5.17 -2.09 18.85
C THR A 143 5.18 -3.39 18.04
N VAL A 144 6.33 -4.03 17.85
CA VAL A 144 6.44 -5.32 17.15
C VAL A 144 5.54 -6.38 17.81
N ASP A 145 5.51 -6.45 19.14
CA ASP A 145 4.60 -7.35 19.88
C ASP A 145 3.11 -7.10 19.56
N ALA A 146 2.72 -5.84 19.40
CA ALA A 146 1.36 -5.45 19.00
C ALA A 146 1.06 -5.83 17.53
N LEU A 147 2.01 -5.58 16.63
CA LEU A 147 1.89 -5.89 15.20
C LEU A 147 1.81 -7.40 14.94
N VAL A 148 2.49 -8.23 15.75
CA VAL A 148 2.37 -9.69 15.71
C VAL A 148 0.94 -10.12 16.04
N ARG A 149 0.34 -9.60 17.12
CA ARG A 149 -1.06 -9.90 17.50
C ARG A 149 -2.04 -9.46 16.42
N MET A 150 -1.83 -8.27 15.86
CA MET A 150 -2.61 -7.73 14.76
C MET A 150 -2.54 -8.67 13.54
N SER A 151 -1.34 -9.08 13.15
CA SER A 151 -1.11 -9.97 12.01
C SER A 151 -1.78 -11.34 12.19
N LEU A 152 -1.66 -11.94 13.38
CA LEU A 152 -2.35 -13.19 13.70
C LEU A 152 -3.88 -13.04 13.61
N SER A 153 -4.44 -11.95 14.14
CA SER A 153 -5.89 -11.70 14.05
C SER A 153 -6.38 -11.53 12.60
N HIS A 154 -5.55 -10.93 11.73
CA HIS A 154 -5.87 -10.81 10.30
C HIS A 154 -5.83 -12.16 9.59
N ALA A 155 -4.84 -12.99 9.90
CA ALA A 155 -4.74 -14.35 9.39
C ALA A 155 -5.94 -15.21 9.82
N GLU A 156 -6.35 -15.12 11.09
CA GLU A 156 -7.56 -15.77 11.64
C GLU A 156 -8.84 -15.31 10.92
N ALA A 157 -8.92 -14.03 10.53
CA ALA A 157 -10.05 -13.49 9.77
C ALA A 157 -10.08 -13.94 8.29
N GLY A 158 -8.99 -14.56 7.80
CA GLY A 158 -8.89 -15.10 6.43
C GLY A 158 -8.15 -14.20 5.45
N ALA A 159 -7.28 -13.30 5.92
CA ALA A 159 -6.38 -12.55 5.05
C ALA A 159 -5.46 -13.50 4.27
N ASP A 160 -5.11 -13.17 3.03
CA ASP A 160 -4.20 -13.97 2.21
C ASP A 160 -2.74 -13.52 2.39
N PHE A 161 -2.54 -12.22 2.64
CA PHE A 161 -1.27 -11.61 2.97
C PHE A 161 -1.47 -10.61 4.11
N VAL A 162 -0.42 -10.28 4.86
CA VAL A 162 -0.35 -9.07 5.68
C VAL A 162 0.65 -8.09 5.10
N ALA A 163 0.36 -6.80 5.24
CA ALA A 163 1.16 -5.71 4.69
C ALA A 163 1.69 -4.80 5.83
N PRO A 164 2.72 -5.23 6.59
CA PRO A 164 3.32 -4.41 7.64
C PRO A 164 3.91 -3.14 7.06
N SER A 165 3.32 -2.00 7.41
CA SER A 165 3.68 -0.68 6.90
C SER A 165 4.32 0.22 7.94
N ASP A 166 4.60 -0.30 9.13
CA ASP A 166 5.00 0.41 10.34
C ASP A 166 6.45 0.93 10.37
N MET A 167 7.38 0.28 9.64
CA MET A 167 8.83 0.56 9.64
C MET A 167 9.55 0.33 10.99
N MET A 168 9.09 -0.60 11.81
CA MET A 168 9.84 -1.05 12.99
C MET A 168 10.93 -2.05 12.59
N ASP A 169 12.04 -2.04 13.32
CA ASP A 169 13.13 -2.98 13.10
C ASP A 169 12.70 -4.40 13.52
N GLY A 170 12.99 -5.40 12.67
CA GLY A 170 12.75 -6.83 12.97
C GLY A 170 11.29 -7.29 12.94
N ARG A 171 10.32 -6.42 12.58
CA ARG A 171 8.90 -6.81 12.55
C ARG A 171 8.61 -7.93 11.56
N THR A 172 9.33 -7.98 10.43
CA THR A 172 9.08 -8.97 9.37
C THR A 172 9.38 -10.37 9.91
N PHE A 173 10.53 -10.54 10.54
CA PHE A 173 10.91 -11.79 11.19
C PHE A 173 9.94 -12.19 12.29
N ALA A 174 9.57 -11.26 13.17
CA ALA A 174 8.67 -11.54 14.29
C ALA A 174 7.28 -12.00 13.80
N ILE A 175 6.73 -11.35 12.77
CA ILE A 175 5.45 -11.74 12.15
C ILE A 175 5.59 -13.10 11.46
N ARG A 176 6.65 -13.32 10.68
CA ARG A 176 6.92 -14.62 10.03
C ARG A 176 6.99 -15.73 11.06
N GLN A 177 7.79 -15.56 12.11
CA GLN A 177 7.93 -16.54 13.18
C GLN A 177 6.59 -16.86 13.83
N ALA A 178 5.79 -15.84 14.14
CA ALA A 178 4.46 -16.04 14.71
C ALA A 178 3.52 -16.82 13.79
N PHE A 179 3.56 -16.58 12.47
CA PHE A 179 2.78 -17.36 11.51
C PHE A 179 3.21 -18.83 11.47
N GLU A 180 4.51 -19.11 11.45
CA GLU A 180 5.02 -20.49 11.47
C GLU A 180 4.60 -21.22 12.77
N GLU A 181 4.74 -20.56 13.91
CA GLU A 181 4.43 -21.13 15.23
C GLU A 181 2.92 -21.38 15.44
N ASN A 182 2.06 -20.61 14.79
CA ASN A 182 0.60 -20.71 14.90
C ASN A 182 -0.06 -21.45 13.71
N GLY A 183 0.74 -22.00 12.78
CA GLY A 183 0.23 -22.80 11.66
C GLY A 183 -0.33 -21.99 10.48
N PHE A 184 -0.08 -20.68 10.42
CA PHE A 184 -0.43 -19.79 9.32
C PHE A 184 0.62 -19.79 8.19
N THR A 185 1.14 -20.98 7.85
CA THR A 185 2.32 -21.16 6.97
C THR A 185 2.14 -20.67 5.53
N ASN A 186 0.89 -20.46 5.08
CA ASN A 186 0.58 -20.00 3.72
C ASN A 186 0.24 -18.50 3.65
N ILE A 187 0.24 -17.79 4.79
CA ILE A 187 -0.01 -16.35 4.78
C ILE A 187 1.27 -15.63 4.37
N GLY A 188 1.14 -14.82 3.33
CA GLY A 188 2.27 -14.07 2.81
C GLY A 188 2.52 -12.75 3.55
N ILE A 189 3.74 -12.24 3.45
CA ILE A 189 4.15 -10.95 4.02
C ILE A 189 4.59 -10.02 2.89
N ILE A 190 3.91 -8.88 2.77
CA ILE A 190 4.30 -7.78 1.88
C ILE A 190 4.96 -6.70 2.72
N SER A 191 6.29 -6.79 2.83
CA SER A 191 7.02 -5.88 3.68
C SER A 191 7.17 -4.50 3.04
N TYR A 192 6.80 -3.43 3.75
CA TYR A 192 7.11 -2.05 3.36
C TYR A 192 8.57 -1.71 3.65
N ALA A 193 9.49 -2.48 3.10
CA ALA A 193 10.91 -2.43 3.43
C ALA A 193 11.54 -1.04 3.23
N ALA A 194 11.15 -0.32 2.18
CA ALA A 194 11.63 1.04 1.96
C ALA A 194 10.46 2.04 1.94
N LYS A 195 9.92 2.35 3.12
CA LYS A 195 8.93 3.42 3.33
C LYS A 195 9.60 4.69 3.86
N TYR A 196 9.63 5.71 3.00
CA TYR A 196 10.26 6.99 3.28
C TYR A 196 9.39 7.95 4.09
N ALA A 197 10.00 8.83 4.88
CA ALA A 197 9.34 9.94 5.58
C ALA A 197 8.90 11.04 4.60
N SER A 198 7.84 10.77 3.83
CA SER A 198 7.47 11.55 2.66
C SER A 198 6.36 12.57 2.91
N ALA A 199 6.44 13.71 2.23
CA ALA A 199 5.37 14.71 2.15
C ALA A 199 4.21 14.28 1.23
N PHE A 200 4.36 13.21 0.43
CA PHE A 200 3.33 12.74 -0.50
C PHE A 200 2.16 12.00 0.20
N TYR A 201 2.20 11.82 1.52
CA TYR A 201 1.16 11.07 2.27
C TYR A 201 -0.01 11.93 2.77
N GLY A 202 0.02 13.26 2.55
CA GLY A 202 -1.00 14.19 3.07
C GLY A 202 -2.45 13.75 2.80
N PRO A 203 -2.84 13.46 1.54
CA PRO A 203 -4.21 13.04 1.24
C PRO A 203 -4.65 11.73 1.93
N PHE A 204 -3.75 10.74 2.06
CA PHE A 204 -4.02 9.50 2.79
C PHE A 204 -4.31 9.75 4.27
N ARG A 205 -3.51 10.60 4.94
CA ARG A 205 -3.73 10.94 6.35
C ARG A 205 -5.12 11.55 6.59
N SER A 206 -5.61 12.36 5.64
CA SER A 206 -6.97 12.89 5.69
C SER A 206 -8.07 11.86 5.38
N ALA A 207 -7.74 10.74 4.74
CA ALA A 207 -8.70 9.66 4.51
C ALA A 207 -9.03 8.92 5.82
N LEU A 208 -8.03 8.72 6.67
CA LEU A 208 -8.14 7.94 7.91
C LEU A 208 -8.24 8.79 9.19
N ASP A 209 -8.05 10.10 9.09
CA ASP A 209 -7.89 11.00 10.26
C ASP A 209 -6.76 10.51 11.20
N SER A 210 -5.61 10.14 10.61
CA SER A 210 -4.47 9.50 11.28
C SER A 210 -3.16 10.31 11.23
N ALA A 211 -3.25 11.63 11.05
CA ALA A 211 -2.06 12.48 11.13
C ALA A 211 -1.50 12.51 12.57
N PRO A 212 -0.17 12.52 12.76
CA PRO A 212 0.44 12.73 14.08
C PRO A 212 -0.13 13.97 14.77
N VAL A 213 -0.51 13.81 16.04
CA VAL A 213 -1.02 14.92 16.85
C VAL A 213 0.13 15.82 17.31
N ASP A 214 -0.07 17.13 17.27
CA ASP A 214 0.94 18.09 17.73
C ASP A 214 0.85 18.26 19.26
N ASN A 215 1.76 17.61 19.98
CA ASN A 215 1.88 17.67 21.45
C ASN A 215 3.36 17.58 21.86
N GLN A 216 3.75 18.18 22.99
CA GLN A 216 5.13 18.19 23.50
C GLN A 216 5.63 16.80 23.90
N GLU A 217 4.74 15.88 24.25
CA GLU A 217 5.10 14.53 24.72
C GLU A 217 5.09 13.47 23.59
N ILE A 218 4.89 13.88 22.34
CA ILE A 218 4.68 13.00 21.18
C ILE A 218 5.62 13.44 20.05
N PRO A 219 6.26 12.52 19.30
CA PRO A 219 7.05 12.90 18.14
C PRO A 219 6.20 13.66 17.11
N LYS A 220 6.75 14.73 16.55
CA LYS A 220 6.01 15.60 15.61
C LYS A 220 5.86 15.02 14.21
N ASP A 221 6.76 14.12 13.85
CA ASP A 221 6.81 13.48 12.55
C ASP A 221 7.24 12.02 12.69
N LYS A 222 7.24 11.32 11.56
CA LYS A 222 7.52 9.87 11.49
C LYS A 222 9.00 9.58 11.18
N LYS A 223 9.91 10.58 11.27
CA LYS A 223 11.32 10.46 10.81
C LYS A 223 12.22 9.64 11.72
N THR A 224 11.76 9.23 12.91
CA THR A 224 12.53 8.37 13.79
C THR A 224 12.48 6.89 13.36
N TYR A 225 11.64 6.54 12.39
CA TYR A 225 11.48 5.17 11.87
C TYR A 225 11.26 5.13 10.35
N GLN A 226 10.52 6.07 9.76
CA GLN A 226 10.45 6.18 8.30
C GLN A 226 11.76 6.76 7.75
N MET A 227 12.21 6.21 6.63
CA MET A 227 13.53 6.52 6.09
C MET A 227 13.68 7.98 5.62
N ASP A 228 14.90 8.51 5.69
CA ASP A 228 15.22 9.79 5.05
C ASP A 228 15.16 9.65 3.50
N PHE A 229 14.35 10.47 2.83
CA PHE A 229 14.21 10.48 1.38
C PHE A 229 15.49 10.87 0.62
N ALA A 230 16.52 11.36 1.32
CA ALA A 230 17.86 11.56 0.76
C ALA A 230 18.67 10.24 0.62
N ASN A 231 18.23 9.14 1.23
CA ASN A 231 19.03 7.93 1.35
C ASN A 231 18.62 6.84 0.35
N SER A 232 19.57 6.44 -0.51
CA SER A 232 19.42 5.30 -1.41
C SER A 232 20.12 4.04 -0.91
N ARG A 233 21.30 4.16 -0.28
CA ARG A 233 22.06 2.99 0.21
C ARG A 233 21.39 2.30 1.39
N GLU A 234 20.73 3.08 2.23
CA GLU A 234 19.94 2.57 3.36
C GLU A 234 18.79 1.69 2.88
N ALA A 235 18.09 2.09 1.81
CA ALA A 235 16.98 1.31 1.25
C ALA A 235 17.42 -0.10 0.82
N ILE A 236 18.64 -0.20 0.28
CA ILE A 236 19.20 -1.49 -0.10
C ILE A 236 19.43 -2.38 1.12
N ARG A 237 19.89 -1.81 2.24
CA ARG A 237 20.06 -2.55 3.49
C ARG A 237 18.71 -3.01 4.04
N GLU A 238 17.75 -2.09 4.22
CA GLU A 238 16.41 -2.43 4.74
C GLU A 238 15.73 -3.54 3.92
N VAL A 239 15.85 -3.47 2.59
CA VAL A 239 15.31 -4.49 1.69
C VAL A 239 15.99 -5.85 1.87
N LEU A 240 17.32 -5.88 1.98
CA LEU A 240 18.04 -7.13 2.15
C LEU A 240 17.74 -7.77 3.51
N ASP A 241 17.64 -6.94 4.56
CA ASP A 241 17.26 -7.40 5.90
C ASP A 241 15.86 -8.04 5.86
N ASP A 242 14.85 -7.37 5.29
CA ASP A 242 13.50 -7.93 5.17
C ASP A 242 13.41 -9.19 4.28
N VAL A 243 14.25 -9.30 3.25
CA VAL A 243 14.37 -10.52 2.45
C VAL A 243 14.90 -11.68 3.31
N ASP A 244 15.94 -11.43 4.10
CA ASP A 244 16.53 -12.43 5.00
C ASP A 244 15.58 -12.80 6.15
N GLU A 245 14.74 -11.86 6.60
CA GLU A 245 13.70 -12.05 7.62
C GLU A 245 12.47 -12.83 7.12
N GLY A 246 12.35 -13.07 5.81
CA GLY A 246 11.31 -13.92 5.23
C GLY A 246 10.08 -13.19 4.67
N ALA A 247 10.25 -11.95 4.20
CA ALA A 247 9.23 -11.28 3.38
C ALA A 247 9.06 -11.98 2.03
N ASP A 248 7.81 -12.21 1.63
CA ASP A 248 7.49 -12.81 0.32
C ASP A 248 7.53 -11.77 -0.81
N ILE A 249 7.17 -10.52 -0.49
CA ILE A 249 7.13 -9.40 -1.43
C ILE A 249 7.72 -8.17 -0.75
N ILE A 250 8.58 -7.45 -1.47
CA ILE A 250 9.23 -6.22 -1.00
C ILE A 250 8.53 -5.00 -1.60
N MET A 251 8.15 -4.04 -0.76
CA MET A 251 7.49 -2.81 -1.18
C MET A 251 8.36 -1.56 -1.02
N ILE A 252 8.36 -0.72 -2.07
CA ILE A 252 8.93 0.63 -2.06
C ILE A 252 7.81 1.68 -2.02
N LYS A 253 7.92 2.67 -1.11
CA LYS A 253 6.89 3.70 -0.91
C LYS A 253 7.52 5.05 -0.51
N PRO A 254 7.20 6.20 -1.16
CA PRO A 254 6.32 6.38 -2.33
C PRO A 254 6.82 5.77 -3.66
N GLY A 255 6.00 5.85 -4.71
CA GLY A 255 6.24 5.24 -6.01
C GLY A 255 7.07 6.10 -6.96
N MET A 256 6.42 7.00 -7.72
CA MET A 256 7.08 7.83 -8.75
C MET A 256 8.32 8.58 -8.24
N PRO A 257 8.35 9.14 -7.01
CA PRO A 257 9.55 9.81 -6.50
C PRO A 257 10.76 8.90 -6.25
N ASN A 258 10.58 7.58 -6.19
CA ASN A 258 11.62 6.61 -5.81
C ASN A 258 11.81 5.49 -6.86
N LEU A 259 11.51 5.75 -8.14
CA LEU A 259 11.70 4.75 -9.20
C LEU A 259 13.16 4.33 -9.39
N ASP A 260 14.11 5.19 -9.00
CA ASP A 260 15.53 4.84 -8.94
C ASP A 260 15.81 3.76 -7.88
N ILE A 261 15.13 3.80 -6.73
CA ILE A 261 15.21 2.78 -5.69
C ILE A 261 14.63 1.46 -6.19
N VAL A 262 13.47 1.50 -6.85
CA VAL A 262 12.84 0.31 -7.46
C VAL A 262 13.80 -0.37 -8.44
N ALA A 263 14.43 0.41 -9.33
CA ALA A 263 15.39 -0.11 -10.29
C ALA A 263 16.61 -0.75 -9.62
N LYS A 264 17.19 -0.09 -8.61
CA LYS A 264 18.33 -0.64 -7.86
C LYS A 264 17.97 -1.92 -7.11
N VAL A 265 16.82 -1.96 -6.48
CA VAL A 265 16.34 -3.15 -5.75
C VAL A 265 16.12 -4.32 -6.72
N ARG A 266 15.52 -4.07 -7.89
CA ARG A 266 15.33 -5.08 -8.93
C ARG A 266 16.64 -5.71 -9.40
N GLU A 267 17.75 -4.98 -9.37
CA GLU A 267 19.06 -5.52 -9.76
C GLU A 267 19.65 -6.51 -8.74
N ILE A 268 19.17 -6.51 -7.49
CA ILE A 268 19.84 -7.22 -6.39
C ILE A 268 18.97 -8.28 -5.70
N ILE A 269 17.64 -8.23 -5.83
CA ILE A 269 16.74 -9.24 -5.26
C ILE A 269 15.98 -10.02 -6.33
N THR A 270 15.59 -11.25 -6.00
CA THR A 270 14.77 -12.11 -6.86
C THR A 270 13.30 -12.11 -6.48
N GLN A 271 12.97 -11.66 -5.26
CA GLN A 271 11.61 -11.57 -4.77
C GLN A 271 10.78 -10.59 -5.63
N PRO A 272 9.44 -10.77 -5.66
CA PRO A 272 8.56 -9.80 -6.27
C PRO A 272 8.69 -8.42 -5.61
N ILE A 273 8.60 -7.36 -6.44
CA ILE A 273 8.63 -5.97 -5.96
C ILE A 273 7.26 -5.35 -6.11
N ALA A 274 6.69 -4.87 -5.01
CA ALA A 274 5.55 -4.00 -4.99
C ALA A 274 5.98 -2.52 -4.94
N VAL A 275 5.19 -1.64 -5.54
CA VAL A 275 5.39 -0.20 -5.47
C VAL A 275 4.06 0.47 -5.15
N TYR A 276 4.08 1.39 -4.20
CA TYR A 276 2.88 2.15 -3.83
C TYR A 276 2.87 3.51 -4.53
N GLN A 277 1.98 3.69 -5.51
CA GLN A 277 1.66 5.01 -6.08
C GLN A 277 0.73 5.74 -5.11
N VAL A 278 1.31 6.60 -4.25
CA VAL A 278 0.63 7.06 -3.05
C VAL A 278 -0.41 8.14 -3.31
N SER A 279 -1.14 8.49 -2.26
CA SER A 279 -2.29 9.40 -2.33
C SER A 279 -1.93 10.79 -2.89
N GLY A 280 -0.75 11.33 -2.57
CA GLY A 280 -0.29 12.61 -3.11
C GLY A 280 0.05 12.53 -4.59
N GLU A 281 0.60 11.41 -5.06
CA GLU A 281 0.83 11.16 -6.49
C GLU A 281 -0.50 11.12 -7.26
N TYR A 282 -1.48 10.38 -6.71
CA TYR A 282 -2.84 10.33 -7.25
C TYR A 282 -3.49 11.72 -7.32
N ALA A 283 -3.50 12.44 -6.19
CA ALA A 283 -4.14 13.74 -6.08
C ALA A 283 -3.49 14.77 -7.02
N MET A 284 -2.16 14.75 -7.15
CA MET A 284 -1.42 15.62 -8.06
C MET A 284 -1.85 15.41 -9.52
N LEU A 285 -1.92 14.15 -9.99
CA LEU A 285 -2.34 13.85 -11.36
C LEU A 285 -3.83 14.14 -11.60
N LYS A 286 -4.70 13.83 -10.63
CA LYS A 286 -6.13 14.16 -10.71
C LYS A 286 -6.36 15.68 -10.76
N ALA A 287 -5.69 16.45 -9.91
CA ALA A 287 -5.82 17.91 -9.90
C ALA A 287 -5.35 18.53 -11.22
N ALA A 288 -4.19 18.12 -11.74
CA ALA A 288 -3.70 18.62 -13.04
C ALA A 288 -4.65 18.27 -14.19
N SER A 289 -5.22 17.06 -14.18
CA SER A 289 -6.16 16.61 -15.21
C SER A 289 -7.51 17.34 -15.14
N GLN A 290 -8.05 17.55 -13.94
CA GLN A 290 -9.30 18.30 -13.73
C GLN A 290 -9.17 19.77 -14.15
N ASN A 291 -7.97 20.35 -14.05
CA ASN A 291 -7.66 21.69 -14.55
C ASN A 291 -7.35 21.71 -16.07
N GLY A 292 -7.39 20.57 -16.75
CA GLY A 292 -7.11 20.45 -18.18
C GLY A 292 -5.64 20.62 -18.55
N TRP A 293 -4.71 20.53 -17.60
CA TRP A 293 -3.28 20.66 -17.86
C TRP A 293 -2.66 19.36 -18.37
N LEU A 294 -3.25 18.22 -17.99
CA LEU A 294 -2.86 16.89 -18.41
C LEU A 294 -4.08 16.13 -18.93
N ASP A 295 -3.84 15.23 -19.88
CA ASP A 295 -4.81 14.24 -20.33
C ASP A 295 -4.84 13.10 -19.29
N ASN A 296 -6.00 12.94 -18.63
CA ASN A 296 -6.19 12.00 -17.52
C ASN A 296 -5.79 10.57 -17.90
N ASP A 297 -6.37 10.05 -18.97
CA ASP A 297 -6.23 8.63 -19.34
C ASP A 297 -4.77 8.34 -19.73
N LYS A 298 -4.13 9.25 -20.48
CA LYS A 298 -2.74 9.10 -20.88
C LYS A 298 -1.79 9.14 -19.71
N VAL A 299 -1.93 10.12 -18.81
CA VAL A 299 -0.97 10.29 -17.71
C VAL A 299 -1.11 9.19 -16.65
N ILE A 300 -2.33 8.66 -16.45
CA ILE A 300 -2.55 7.48 -15.61
C ILE A 300 -1.74 6.31 -16.16
N LEU A 301 -1.94 5.93 -17.42
CA LEU A 301 -1.25 4.78 -18.00
C LEU A 301 0.26 4.99 -18.09
N GLU A 302 0.73 6.19 -18.41
CA GLU A 302 2.16 6.50 -18.49
C GLU A 302 2.87 6.45 -17.12
N SER A 303 2.21 6.93 -16.07
CA SER A 303 2.74 6.86 -14.70
C SER A 303 2.90 5.41 -14.23
N LEU A 304 1.89 4.56 -14.50
CA LEU A 304 1.90 3.14 -14.14
C LEU A 304 2.91 2.34 -14.98
N HIS A 305 3.06 2.65 -16.27
CA HIS A 305 4.12 2.07 -17.11
C HIS A 305 5.51 2.45 -16.61
N SER A 306 5.68 3.66 -16.06
CA SER A 306 6.98 4.07 -15.50
C SER A 306 7.35 3.26 -14.26
N ILE A 307 6.35 2.93 -13.42
CA ILE A 307 6.52 2.01 -12.28
C ILE A 307 6.86 0.60 -12.76
N LYS A 308 6.14 0.06 -13.75
CA LYS A 308 6.43 -1.26 -14.35
C LYS A 308 7.84 -1.32 -14.94
N ARG A 309 8.21 -0.29 -15.72
CA ARG A 309 9.54 -0.17 -16.36
C ARG A 309 10.68 -0.11 -15.33
N ALA A 310 10.44 0.49 -14.16
CA ALA A 310 11.44 0.51 -13.09
C ALA A 310 11.68 -0.87 -12.47
N GLY A 311 10.79 -1.84 -12.71
CA GLY A 311 10.96 -3.23 -12.26
C GLY A 311 9.91 -3.70 -11.27
N ALA A 312 8.80 -2.98 -11.07
CA ALA A 312 7.73 -3.44 -10.19
C ALA A 312 6.94 -4.63 -10.80
N ASP A 313 6.57 -5.59 -9.95
CA ASP A 313 5.63 -6.66 -10.28
C ASP A 313 4.20 -6.30 -9.88
N LEU A 314 4.04 -5.61 -8.74
CA LEU A 314 2.76 -5.18 -8.22
C LEU A 314 2.74 -3.66 -8.02
N ILE A 315 1.62 -3.03 -8.32
CA ILE A 315 1.41 -1.60 -8.19
C ILE A 315 0.17 -1.36 -7.33
N PHE A 316 0.39 -0.83 -6.14
CA PHE A 316 -0.66 -0.40 -5.23
C PHE A 316 -1.06 1.01 -5.67
N THR A 317 -2.23 1.14 -6.28
CA THR A 317 -2.66 2.41 -6.89
C THR A 317 -4.16 2.64 -6.76
N TYR A 318 -4.53 3.87 -6.42
CA TYR A 318 -5.91 4.34 -6.43
C TYR A 318 -6.48 4.48 -7.86
N PHE A 319 -5.64 4.41 -8.89
CA PHE A 319 -6.07 4.37 -10.28
C PHE A 319 -6.42 2.95 -10.76
N ALA A 320 -6.26 1.90 -9.95
CA ALA A 320 -6.34 0.51 -10.42
C ALA A 320 -7.61 0.20 -11.23
N LYS A 321 -8.78 0.60 -10.72
CA LYS A 321 -10.07 0.42 -11.39
C LYS A 321 -10.16 1.19 -12.72
N GLU A 322 -9.72 2.44 -12.71
CA GLU A 322 -9.73 3.31 -13.89
C GLU A 322 -8.74 2.82 -14.96
N ALA A 323 -7.52 2.47 -14.58
CA ALA A 323 -6.52 1.89 -15.46
C ALA A 323 -7.00 0.56 -16.06
N SER A 324 -7.67 -0.29 -15.26
CA SER A 324 -8.25 -1.55 -15.75
C SER A 324 -9.33 -1.31 -16.82
N LEU A 325 -10.19 -0.31 -16.63
CA LEU A 325 -11.16 0.09 -17.65
C LEU A 325 -10.50 0.60 -18.92
N LEU A 326 -9.37 1.32 -18.82
CA LEU A 326 -8.62 1.81 -19.99
C LEU A 326 -7.91 0.68 -20.75
N LEU A 327 -7.37 -0.31 -20.04
CA LEU A 327 -6.65 -1.44 -20.63
C LEU A 327 -7.59 -2.47 -21.29
N ASN A 328 -8.85 -2.55 -20.84
CA ASN A 328 -9.85 -3.49 -21.36
C ASN A 328 -10.69 -2.92 -22.53
N LYS A 329 -10.41 -1.69 -22.99
CA LYS A 329 -11.06 -1.08 -24.17
C LYS A 329 -10.45 -1.59 -25.48
#